data_AF-A0A1I6YFN9-F1
#
_entry.id   AF-A0A1I6YFN9-F1
#
_cell.length_a   1.000
_cell.length_b   1.000
_cell.length_c   1.000
_cell.angle_alpha   90.00
_cell.angle_beta   90.00
_cell.angle_gamma   90.00
#
_symmetry.space_group_name_H-M   'P 1'
#
loop_
_entity.id
_entity.type
_entity.pdbx_description
1 polymer ?
#
loop_
_entity_poly.entity_id
_entity_poly.type
_entity_poly.pdbx_seq_one_letter_code
_entity_poly.pdbx_strand_id
1 'polypeptide(L)'
;MDSVTSDILTVLGLAITLAGAWITARAVILKEDDAIDIGLARFSGKTREENLRLPMVQNLLASSRGARRGLLFIAGGTALQIVPIAFRLISLAITSP
;
A
#
# COMPACT_ATOMS: atom_id res chain seq x y z
N MET A 1 -20.30 -18.21 -18.86
CA MET A 1 -19.64 -18.24 -17.54
C MET A 1 -20.68 -17.77 -16.54
N ASP A 2 -21.00 -18.60 -15.56
CA ASP A 2 -22.05 -18.29 -14.59
C ASP A 2 -21.68 -17.03 -13.79
N SER A 3 -22.67 -16.16 -13.56
CA SER A 3 -22.51 -14.89 -12.83
C SER A 3 -21.81 -15.10 -11.47
N VAL A 4 -22.14 -16.20 -10.80
CA VAL A 4 -21.56 -16.63 -9.52
C VAL A 4 -20.05 -16.83 -9.61
N THR A 5 -19.56 -17.51 -10.65
CA THR A 5 -18.12 -17.76 -10.84
C THR A 5 -17.36 -16.46 -11.06
N SER A 6 -17.94 -15.51 -11.81
CA SER A 6 -17.37 -14.18 -12.03
C SER A 6 -17.29 -13.36 -10.74
N ASP A 7 -18.32 -13.44 -9.89
CA ASP A 7 -18.36 -12.68 -8.64
C ASP A 7 -17.33 -13.23 -7.64
N ILE A 8 -17.18 -14.56 -7.53
CA ILE A 8 -16.17 -15.21 -6.68
C ILE A 8 -14.74 -14.82 -7.11
N LEU A 9 -14.45 -14.89 -8.42
CA LEU A 9 -13.15 -14.49 -8.98
C LEU A 9 -12.84 -13.03 -8.68
N THR A 10 -13.86 -12.16 -8.73
CA THR A 10 -13.71 -10.73 -8.45
C THR A 10 -13.37 -10.48 -6.98
N VAL A 11 -14.08 -11.13 -6.05
CA VAL A 11 -13.79 -11.03 -4.60
C VAL A 11 -12.40 -11.54 -4.27
N LEU A 12 -12.01 -12.69 -4.83
CA LEU A 12 -10.65 -13.23 -4.66
C LEU A 12 -9.59 -12.30 -5.24
N GLY A 13 -9.81 -11.74 -6.42
CA GLY A 13 -8.91 -10.78 -7.05
C GLY A 13 -8.70 -9.53 -6.18
N LEU A 14 -9.77 -9.01 -5.56
CA LEU A 14 -9.68 -7.89 -4.62
C LEU A 14 -8.93 -8.25 -3.34
N ALA A 15 -9.15 -9.45 -2.79
CA ALA A 15 -8.44 -9.92 -1.61
C ALA A 15 -6.93 -10.04 -1.86
N ILE A 16 -6.54 -10.61 -3.01
CA ILE A 16 -5.14 -10.71 -3.42
C ILE A 16 -4.54 -9.32 -3.65
N THR A 17 -5.29 -8.41 -4.27
CA THR A 17 -4.84 -7.02 -4.50
C THR A 17 -4.58 -6.30 -3.17
N LEU A 18 -5.48 -6.42 -2.20
CA LEU A 18 -5.30 -5.87 -0.85
C LEU A 18 -4.08 -6.47 -0.15
N ALA A 19 -3.90 -7.79 -0.21
CA ALA A 19 -2.75 -8.46 0.39
C ALA A 19 -1.44 -8.02 -0.27
N GLY A 20 -1.37 -7.97 -1.60
CA GLY A 20 -0.20 -7.50 -2.34
C GLY A 20 0.12 -6.04 -2.08
N ALA A 21 -0.90 -5.18 -2.01
CA ALA A 21 -0.75 -3.77 -1.65
C ALA A 21 -0.22 -3.61 -0.22
N TRP A 22 -0.71 -4.40 0.73
CA TRP A 22 -0.22 -4.39 2.11
C TRP A 22 1.23 -4.86 2.24
N ILE A 23 1.60 -5.94 1.55
CA ILE A 23 2.99 -6.44 1.54
C ILE A 23 3.92 -5.38 0.94
N THR A 24 3.52 -4.78 -0.19
CA THR A 24 4.29 -3.71 -0.85
C THR A 24 4.39 -2.47 0.03
N ALA A 25 3.29 -2.07 0.68
CA ALA A 25 3.28 -0.99 1.66
C ALA A 25 4.32 -1.20 2.75
N ARG A 26 4.34 -2.40 3.33
CA ARG A 26 5.25 -2.74 4.42
C ARG A 26 6.71 -2.84 3.96
N ALA A 27 6.96 -3.23 2.71
CA ALA A 27 8.30 -3.32 2.14
C ALA A 27 8.90 -1.96 1.77
N VAL A 28 8.07 -0.98 1.38
CA VAL A 28 8.57 0.32 0.86
C VAL A 28 8.39 1.48 1.85
N ILE A 29 7.45 1.39 2.80
CA ILE A 29 7.36 2.35 3.90
C ILE A 29 8.47 2.03 4.91
N LEU A 30 9.67 2.55 4.64
CA LEU A 30 10.71 2.69 5.64
C LEU A 30 10.24 3.72 6.67
N LYS A 31 10.14 3.33 7.94
CA LYS A 31 10.06 4.29 9.04
C LYS A 31 11.37 5.09 9.08
N GLU A 32 11.29 6.37 9.43
CA GLU A 32 12.47 7.25 9.50
C GLU A 32 13.58 6.68 10.39
N ASP A 33 13.21 5.94 11.44
CA ASP A 33 14.17 5.29 12.34
C ASP A 33 14.88 4.08 11.67
N ASP A 34 14.20 3.31 10.81
CA ASP A 34 14.83 2.22 10.02
C ASP A 34 15.72 2.79 8.90
N ALA A 35 15.37 3.94 8.35
CA ALA A 35 16.17 4.62 7.33
C ALA A 35 17.52 5.13 7.89
N ILE A 36 17.52 5.52 9.17
CA ILE A 36 18.75 5.86 9.89
C ILE A 36 19.59 4.59 10.08
N ASP A 37 19.02 3.49 10.59
CA ASP A 37 19.78 2.24 10.81
C ASP A 37 20.33 1.62 9.52
N ILE A 38 19.57 1.64 8.42
CA ILE A 38 19.99 1.09 7.11
C ILE A 38 20.97 2.04 6.40
N GLY A 39 20.84 3.36 6.61
CA GLY A 39 21.63 4.40 5.96
C GLY A 39 23.00 4.68 6.58
N LEU A 40 23.31 4.07 7.73
CA LEU A 40 24.58 4.20 8.44
C LEU A 40 25.72 3.42 7.73
N ALA A 41 26.03 3.82 6.49
CA ALA A 41 27.25 3.42 5.82
C ALA A 41 28.43 4.21 6.40
N ARG A 42 29.16 3.58 7.33
CA ARG A 42 30.57 3.88 7.71
C ARG A 42 30.89 5.28 8.29
N PHE A 43 30.00 6.26 8.15
CA PHE A 43 30.10 7.63 8.67
C PHE A 43 28.76 8.02 9.31
N SER A 44 28.59 7.65 10.58
CA SER A 44 27.51 8.18 11.41
C SER A 44 27.91 9.56 11.95
N GLY A 45 27.15 10.60 11.67
CA GLY A 45 27.19 11.84 12.43
C GLY A 45 26.87 11.58 13.90
N LYS A 46 27.37 12.45 14.80
CA LYS A 46 27.24 12.25 16.26
C LYS A 46 25.82 12.50 16.77
N THR A 47 24.95 13.08 15.94
CA THR A 47 23.57 13.43 16.26
C THR A 47 22.59 12.95 15.18
N ARG A 48 21.34 12.69 15.58
CA ARG A 48 20.24 12.24 14.71
C ARG A 48 20.03 13.19 13.52
N GLU A 49 20.19 14.49 13.74
CA GLU A 49 20.02 15.53 12.72
C GLU A 49 21.13 15.55 11.66
N GLU A 50 22.36 15.16 11.99
CA GLU A 50 23.41 14.98 10.98
C GLU A 50 23.15 13.76 10.10
N ASN A 51 22.70 12.64 10.69
CA ASN A 51 22.40 11.42 9.96
C ASN A 51 21.22 11.60 8.99
N LEU A 52 20.19 12.37 9.39
CA LEU A 52 19.06 12.73 8.52
C LEU A 52 19.46 13.65 7.35
N ARG A 53 20.58 14.39 7.48
CA ARG A 53 21.09 15.26 6.42
C ARG A 53 21.98 14.55 5.41
N LEU A 54 22.33 13.28 5.64
CA LEU A 54 23.13 12.52 4.70
C LEU A 54 22.38 12.36 3.37
N PRO A 55 23.02 12.59 2.21
CA PRO A 55 22.36 12.52 0.91
C PRO A 55 21.75 11.14 0.64
N MET A 56 22.35 10.07 1.20
CA MET A 56 21.81 8.72 1.08
C MET A 56 20.50 8.53 1.86
N VAL A 57 20.41 9.07 3.09
CA VAL A 57 19.20 9.03 3.92
C VAL A 57 18.10 9.90 3.29
N GLN A 58 18.45 11.07 2.77
CA GLN A 58 17.48 11.93 2.06
C GLN A 58 16.90 11.28 0.81
N ASN A 59 17.71 10.56 0.01
CA ASN A 59 17.23 9.82 -1.16
C ASN A 59 16.29 8.68 -0.76
N LEU A 60 16.59 7.95 0.32
CA LEU A 60 15.70 6.92 0.87
C LEU A 60 14.37 7.52 1.36
N LEU A 61 14.40 8.66 2.05
CA LEU A 61 13.19 9.36 2.50
C LEU A 61 12.37 9.94 1.34
N ALA A 62 13.01 10.43 0.28
CA ALA A 62 12.32 10.87 -0.92
C ALA A 62 11.63 9.70 -1.65
N SER A 63 12.31 8.56 -1.77
CA SER A 63 11.76 7.32 -2.32
C SER A 63 10.57 6.80 -1.49
N SER A 64 10.71 6.77 -0.16
CA SER A 64 9.64 6.39 0.78
C SER A 64 8.41 7.30 0.65
N ARG A 65 8.59 8.62 0.49
CA ARG A 65 7.48 9.56 0.22
C ARG A 65 6.78 9.29 -1.10
N GLY A 66 7.51 8.98 -2.17
CA GLY A 66 6.95 8.59 -3.46
C GLY A 66 6.13 7.30 -3.36
N ALA A 67 6.67 6.30 -2.68
CA ALA A 67 6.00 5.02 -2.44
C ALA A 67 4.73 5.17 -1.60
N ARG A 68 4.75 6.03 -0.57
CA ARG A 68 3.56 6.32 0.24
C ARG A 68 2.44 6.93 -0.58
N ARG A 69 2.75 7.82 -1.53
CA ARG A 69 1.75 8.38 -2.47
C ARG A 69 1.23 7.30 -3.41
N GLY A 70 2.10 6.45 -3.95
CA GLY A 70 1.70 5.30 -4.77
C GLY A 70 0.75 4.36 -4.02
N LEU A 71 1.02 4.09 -2.74
CA LEU A 71 0.14 3.28 -1.90
C LEU A 71 -1.23 3.91 -1.69
N LEU A 72 -1.30 5.23 -1.48
CA LEU A 72 -2.60 5.93 -1.37
C LEU A 72 -3.42 5.80 -2.65
N PHE A 73 -2.78 5.85 -3.82
CA PHE A 73 -3.45 5.61 -5.10
C PHE A 73 -3.95 4.18 -5.23
N ILE A 74 -3.16 3.18 -4.82
CA ILE A 74 -3.58 1.77 -4.83
C ILE A 74 -4.78 1.59 -3.88
N ALA A 75 -4.66 2.04 -2.64
CA ALA A 75 -5.73 1.92 -1.65
C ALA A 75 -7.03 2.64 -2.11
N GLY A 76 -6.91 3.85 -2.65
CA GLY A 76 -8.04 4.60 -3.19
C GLY A 76 -8.67 3.92 -4.40
N GLY A 77 -7.87 3.43 -5.34
CA GLY A 77 -8.35 2.69 -6.51
C GLY A 77 -9.05 1.39 -6.13
N THR A 78 -8.51 0.63 -5.17
CA THR A 78 -9.15 -0.59 -4.65
C THR A 78 -10.45 -0.27 -3.92
N ALA A 79 -10.51 0.80 -3.13
CA ALA A 79 -11.75 1.23 -2.47
C ALA A 79 -12.86 1.58 -3.49
N LEU A 80 -12.49 2.26 -4.59
CA LEU A 80 -13.42 2.56 -5.68
C LEU A 80 -13.93 1.29 -6.37
N GLN A 81 -13.11 0.24 -6.51
CA GLN A 81 -13.52 -1.04 -7.09
C GLN A 81 -14.52 -1.80 -6.20
N ILE A 82 -14.50 -1.59 -4.89
CA ILE A 82 -15.45 -2.21 -3.95
C ILE A 82 -16.87 -1.65 -4.13
N VAL A 83 -17.00 -0.37 -4.50
CA VAL A 83 -18.32 0.31 -4.64
C VAL A 83 -19.30 -0.42 -5.57
N PRO A 84 -18.98 -0.72 -6.84
CA PRO A 84 -19.91 -1.40 -7.74
C PRO A 84 -20.27 -2.82 -7.25
N ILE A 85 -19.32 -3.51 -6.60
CA ILE A 85 -19.55 -4.85 -6.03
C ILE A 85 -20.49 -4.77 -4.84
N ALA A 86 -20.27 -3.82 -3.94
CA ALA A 86 -21.14 -3.57 -2.79
C ALA A 86 -22.58 -3.24 -3.25
N PHE A 87 -22.73 -2.38 -4.26
CA PHE A 87 -24.03 -2.08 -4.87
C PHE A 87 -24.70 -3.32 -5.45
N ARG A 88 -23.95 -4.18 -6.15
CA ARG A 88 -24.46 -5.44 -6.70
C ARG A 88 -24.90 -6.43 -5.63
N LEU A 89 -24.13 -6.58 -4.56
CA LEU A 89 -24.44 -7.48 -3.45
C LEU A 89 -25.68 -7.00 -2.68
N ILE A 90 -25.78 -5.69 -2.42
CA ILE A 90 -26.94 -5.07 -1.77
C ILE A 90 -28.18 -5.23 -2.63
N SER A 91 -28.10 -4.98 -3.95
CA SER A 91 -29.27 -5.14 -4.83
C SER A 91 -29.72 -6.60 -4.90
N LEU A 92 -28.80 -7.56 -4.90
CA LEU A 92 -29.12 -8.99 -4.83
C LEU A 92 -29.82 -9.34 -3.50
N ALA A 93 -29.29 -8.87 -2.38
CA ALA A 93 -29.89 -9.11 -1.05
C ALA A 93 -31.29 -8.50 -0.91
N ILE A 94 -31.55 -7.35 -1.55
CA ILE A 94 -32.87 -6.69 -1.53
C ILE A 94 -33.85 -7.34 -2.51
N THR A 95 -33.36 -7.90 -3.63
CA THR A 95 -34.20 -8.49 -4.69
C THR A 95 -34.45 -10.00 -4.51
N SER A 96 -33.83 -10.61 -3.51
CA SER A 96 -34.08 -12.01 -3.13
C SER A 96 -35.39 -12.10 -2.32
N PRO A 97 -36.46 -12.72 -2.82
CA PRO A 97 -37.65 -13.05 -2.00
C PRO A 97 -37.36 -14.14 -0.97
#